data_AF-A0A4S3JW91-F1
#
_entry.id   AF-A0A4S3JW91-F1
#
_cell.length_a   1.000
_cell.length_b   1.000
_cell.length_c   1.000
_cell.angle_alpha   90.00
_cell.angle_beta   90.00
_cell.angle_gamma   90.00
#
_symmetry.space_group_name_H-M   'P 1'
#
loop_
_entity.id
_entity.type
_entity.pdbx_description
1 polymer ?
#
loop_
_entity_poly.entity_id
_entity_poly.type
_entity_poly.pdbx_seq_one_letter_code
_entity_poly.pdbx_strand_id
1 'polypeptide(L)'
;MPPTKKRKSEASPLTEETSSPKRVITGEKRKRGRPRKYPEGTGPKPPPGPKRGRGRPPKDPSAKDTPSKLRTPQEGKRPVGRPRKSLPQNGAETPKKPKSASADTKAEDGESSGRSYWLMKAEPETRFEKGVDVKFSIDDLRERSKPEPWDGVRNAAARNHLREMKKGELAFFYHSNCKVPGVAGTMEIVQEHTPDESAFDPTHPYYDEKSTRDDPKWDVVHVEFRRKFKDLVPLNDLKSHAKPGGALENLQMLKQSRLSVSRVSKKEWDFILKLAKGENESQQATEDSSKDDGSAEEDSS
;
A
#
# COMPACT_ATOMS: atom_id res chain seq x y z
N MET A 1 33.41 17.55 59.86
CA MET A 1 32.76 18.60 60.69
C MET A 1 31.24 18.54 60.47
N PRO A 2 30.41 19.17 61.34
CA PRO A 2 28.99 18.82 61.54
C PRO A 2 28.02 19.81 60.83
N PRO A 3 26.68 19.80 61.06
CA PRO A 3 25.80 18.87 61.81
C PRO A 3 24.55 18.37 61.04
N THR A 4 23.77 17.50 61.68
CA THR A 4 22.37 17.18 61.31
C THR A 4 21.33 18.07 62.04
N LYS A 5 20.19 18.32 61.41
CA LYS A 5 18.86 18.74 61.96
C LYS A 5 17.92 19.01 60.76
N LYS A 6 16.59 18.98 60.83
CA LYS A 6 15.51 18.30 61.57
C LYS A 6 14.21 18.95 61.01
N ARG A 7 13.09 18.24 60.93
CA ARG A 7 11.78 18.80 60.50
C ARG A 7 11.15 19.73 61.55
N LYS A 8 10.37 20.72 61.09
CA LYS A 8 9.02 21.18 61.53
C LYS A 8 8.50 22.15 60.44
N SER A 9 7.23 22.23 60.00
CA SER A 9 5.90 22.20 60.64
C SER A 9 5.59 23.46 61.49
N GLU A 10 4.35 23.97 61.57
CA GLU A 10 3.07 23.51 61.00
C GLU A 10 2.82 24.05 59.54
N ALA A 11 1.80 24.78 59.04
CA ALA A 11 0.53 25.37 59.51
C ALA A 11 -0.47 25.60 58.31
N SER A 12 -1.51 26.44 58.45
CA SER A 12 -2.61 26.80 57.49
C SER A 12 -3.33 28.08 58.03
N PRO A 13 -4.47 28.67 57.52
CA PRO A 13 -5.41 28.32 56.43
C PRO A 13 -5.58 29.49 55.39
N LEU A 14 -6.53 29.64 54.44
CA LEU A 14 -7.97 29.35 54.36
C LEU A 14 -8.49 28.99 52.95
N THR A 15 -9.51 28.12 52.98
CA THR A 15 -10.62 27.85 52.05
C THR A 15 -10.96 28.83 50.93
N GLU A 16 -11.33 28.27 49.76
CA GLU A 16 -12.73 28.32 49.31
C GLU A 16 -13.11 27.09 48.48
N GLU A 17 -14.39 26.69 48.49
CA GLU A 17 -14.90 25.50 47.79
C GLU A 17 -15.58 25.85 46.46
N THR A 18 -15.43 24.98 45.45
CA THR A 18 -16.54 24.69 44.53
C THR A 18 -16.62 23.18 44.30
N SER A 19 -17.70 22.54 44.76
CA SER A 19 -17.90 21.11 44.53
C SER A 19 -18.54 20.85 43.16
N SER A 20 -18.33 19.66 42.61
CA SER A 20 -19.14 19.11 41.53
C SER A 20 -19.21 17.59 41.65
N PRO A 21 -20.40 16.97 41.45
CA PRO A 21 -20.71 15.71 42.12
C PRO A 21 -20.09 14.47 41.45
N LYS A 22 -19.69 13.50 42.29
CA LYS A 22 -19.34 12.14 41.86
C LYS A 22 -20.56 11.47 41.25
N ARG A 23 -20.42 10.98 40.01
CA ARG A 23 -21.50 10.28 39.31
C ARG A 23 -21.61 8.83 39.79
N VAL A 24 -22.70 8.51 40.50
CA VAL A 24 -23.05 7.13 40.87
C VAL A 24 -23.30 6.30 39.61
N ILE A 25 -22.78 5.07 39.59
CA ILE A 25 -23.01 4.10 38.51
C ILE A 25 -23.85 2.93 39.07
N THR A 26 -25.14 2.93 38.73
CA THR A 26 -26.01 1.75 38.83
C THR A 26 -26.16 1.10 37.44
N GLY A 27 -26.72 -0.13 37.37
CA GLY A 27 -26.79 -0.95 36.13
C GLY A 27 -27.48 -0.25 34.95
N GLU A 28 -27.28 -0.67 33.69
CA GLU A 28 -27.29 -2.06 33.19
C GLU A 28 -26.48 -2.23 31.88
N LYS A 29 -26.01 -3.45 31.55
CA LYS A 29 -25.28 -3.74 30.30
C LYS A 29 -26.20 -4.18 29.14
N ARG A 30 -26.40 -3.35 28.11
CA ARG A 30 -26.97 -3.79 26.80
C ARG A 30 -26.13 -3.31 25.59
N LYS A 31 -26.43 -3.85 24.40
CA LYS A 31 -25.46 -4.03 23.29
C LYS A 31 -25.24 -2.80 22.39
N ARG A 32 -23.98 -2.63 21.94
CA ARG A 32 -23.48 -1.90 20.74
C ARG A 32 -24.24 -0.62 20.30
N GLY A 33 -23.73 0.55 20.67
CA GLY A 33 -24.09 1.83 20.03
C GLY A 33 -23.39 3.03 20.67
N ARG A 34 -23.21 4.14 19.93
CA ARG A 34 -22.83 5.44 20.52
C ARG A 34 -24.09 6.02 21.20
N PRO A 35 -24.02 6.52 22.45
CA PRO A 35 -25.19 7.10 23.11
C PRO A 35 -25.73 8.31 22.33
N ARG A 36 -27.07 8.49 22.35
CA ARG A 36 -27.72 9.66 21.76
C ARG A 36 -27.25 10.95 22.46
N LYS A 37 -27.04 12.02 21.67
CA LYS A 37 -26.58 13.33 22.19
C LYS A 37 -27.69 14.11 22.93
N TYR A 38 -28.96 13.71 22.76
CA TYR A 38 -30.13 14.35 23.35
C TYR A 38 -31.11 13.28 23.87
N PRO A 39 -31.86 13.55 24.96
CA PRO A 39 -32.93 12.66 25.44
C PRO A 39 -34.10 12.61 24.43
N GLU A 40 -34.97 11.61 24.57
CA GLU A 40 -36.10 11.43 23.65
C GLU A 40 -37.02 12.66 23.60
N GLY A 41 -37.62 12.93 22.44
CA GLY A 41 -38.48 14.10 22.20
C GLY A 41 -37.75 15.44 21.99
N THR A 42 -36.49 15.59 22.39
CA THR A 42 -35.81 16.91 22.44
C THR A 42 -34.93 17.29 21.23
N GLY A 43 -34.96 16.50 20.14
CA GLY A 43 -34.19 16.79 18.94
C GLY A 43 -34.73 18.00 18.14
N PRO A 44 -33.87 18.88 17.58
CA PRO A 44 -34.33 20.01 16.77
C PRO A 44 -35.05 19.53 15.50
N LYS A 45 -36.19 20.16 15.18
CA LYS A 45 -36.91 19.89 13.92
C LYS A 45 -36.07 20.35 12.72
N PRO A 46 -35.94 19.54 11.65
CA PRO A 46 -35.30 19.97 10.41
C PRO A 46 -36.17 21.05 9.71
N PRO A 47 -35.56 21.98 8.96
CA PRO A 47 -36.30 23.01 8.24
C PRO A 47 -37.19 22.43 7.12
N PRO A 48 -38.30 23.09 6.77
CA PRO A 48 -39.16 22.66 5.67
C PRO A 48 -38.46 22.81 4.33
N GLY A 49 -38.24 21.69 3.63
CA GLY A 49 -37.63 21.65 2.31
C GLY A 49 -38.03 20.38 1.53
N PRO A 50 -37.97 20.40 0.18
CA PRO A 50 -38.45 19.30 -0.65
C PRO A 50 -37.60 18.03 -0.47
N LYS A 51 -38.24 16.97 0.02
CA LYS A 51 -37.61 15.65 0.23
C LYS A 51 -37.21 15.01 -1.10
N ARG A 52 -35.95 15.16 -1.52
CA ARG A 52 -35.39 14.42 -2.67
C ARG A 52 -35.34 12.92 -2.38
N GLY A 53 -36.28 12.17 -2.93
CA GLY A 53 -36.41 10.74 -2.68
C GLY A 53 -35.27 9.91 -3.27
N ARG A 54 -34.50 9.24 -2.41
CA ARG A 54 -33.68 8.07 -2.74
C ARG A 54 -33.83 7.01 -1.64
N GLY A 55 -34.86 6.19 -1.76
CA GLY A 55 -35.14 5.09 -0.85
C GLY A 55 -36.05 4.06 -1.53
N ARG A 56 -35.70 2.78 -1.40
CA ARG A 56 -36.54 1.66 -1.84
C ARG A 56 -37.69 1.49 -0.83
N PRO A 57 -38.97 1.38 -1.26
CA PRO A 57 -40.07 1.21 -0.31
C PRO A 57 -39.95 -0.13 0.44
N PRO A 58 -40.35 -0.19 1.73
CA PRO A 58 -40.50 -1.45 2.46
C PRO A 58 -41.55 -2.36 1.79
N LYS A 59 -41.47 -3.67 2.07
CA LYS A 59 -42.46 -4.65 1.64
C LYS A 59 -43.38 -4.99 2.82
N ASP A 60 -44.65 -4.60 2.73
CA ASP A 60 -45.65 -4.97 3.73
C ASP A 60 -46.05 -6.46 3.61
N PRO A 61 -46.32 -7.18 4.72
CA PRO A 61 -46.53 -8.62 4.72
C PRO A 61 -48.01 -9.06 4.71
N SER A 62 -48.96 -8.19 4.34
CA SER A 62 -50.41 -8.45 4.45
C SER A 62 -51.19 -8.23 3.14
N ALA A 63 -51.13 -9.20 2.24
CA ALA A 63 -52.11 -9.39 1.16
C ALA A 63 -52.27 -10.89 0.89
N LYS A 64 -53.51 -11.37 0.78
CA LYS A 64 -53.87 -12.77 0.53
C LYS A 64 -54.95 -12.86 -0.54
N ASP A 65 -54.83 -13.86 -1.41
CA ASP A 65 -55.88 -14.74 -1.99
C ASP A 65 -57.16 -14.09 -2.58
N THR A 66 -57.73 -14.46 -3.73
CA THR A 66 -57.54 -15.48 -4.80
C THR A 66 -58.51 -15.08 -5.98
N PRO A 67 -58.84 -15.85 -7.06
CA PRO A 67 -58.42 -17.20 -7.49
C PRO A 67 -57.93 -17.33 -8.96
N SER A 68 -57.55 -18.55 -9.36
CA SER A 68 -57.05 -18.94 -10.69
C SER A 68 -58.12 -19.60 -11.59
N LYS A 69 -57.88 -19.71 -12.92
CA LYS A 69 -58.65 -20.68 -13.76
C LYS A 69 -57.91 -21.25 -15.00
N LEU A 70 -57.50 -22.52 -14.88
CA LEU A 70 -57.41 -23.60 -15.92
C LEU A 70 -56.46 -23.49 -17.14
N ARG A 71 -56.34 -24.62 -17.86
CA ARG A 71 -55.39 -25.03 -18.94
C ARG A 71 -56.19 -25.84 -20.01
N THR A 72 -55.72 -26.47 -21.11
CA THR A 72 -54.44 -26.97 -21.71
C THR A 72 -54.77 -27.27 -23.22
N PRO A 73 -54.10 -28.11 -24.06
CA PRO A 73 -52.70 -28.60 -24.23
C PRO A 73 -52.15 -28.54 -25.71
N GLN A 74 -51.04 -29.26 -25.97
CA GLN A 74 -50.41 -29.61 -27.28
C GLN A 74 -49.64 -28.50 -28.04
N GLU A 75 -48.51 -28.73 -28.73
CA GLU A 75 -47.42 -29.75 -28.67
C GLU A 75 -46.17 -29.18 -29.43
N GLY A 76 -44.98 -29.80 -29.53
CA GLY A 76 -44.48 -31.09 -29.03
C GLY A 76 -43.05 -31.43 -29.51
N LYS A 77 -42.44 -32.44 -28.86
CA LYS A 77 -41.21 -33.20 -29.21
C LYS A 77 -39.82 -32.50 -29.22
N ARG A 78 -38.80 -33.30 -28.84
CA ARG A 78 -37.33 -33.09 -28.71
C ARG A 78 -36.63 -34.35 -29.29
N PRO A 79 -35.30 -34.52 -29.22
CA PRO A 79 -34.15 -33.74 -29.71
C PRO A 79 -33.27 -34.63 -30.65
N VAL A 80 -31.92 -34.62 -30.48
CA VAL A 80 -30.86 -35.40 -31.19
C VAL A 80 -30.46 -34.78 -32.56
N GLY A 81 -29.19 -34.69 -32.97
CA GLY A 81 -27.93 -35.10 -32.32
C GLY A 81 -26.66 -34.53 -32.99
N ARG A 82 -25.47 -35.03 -32.61
CA ARG A 82 -24.14 -34.53 -33.03
C ARG A 82 -23.48 -35.41 -34.10
N PRO A 83 -22.92 -34.82 -35.17
CA PRO A 83 -21.80 -35.42 -35.92
C PRO A 83 -20.44 -34.70 -35.73
N ARG A 84 -19.42 -35.16 -36.46
CA ARG A 84 -17.99 -34.80 -36.31
C ARG A 84 -17.40 -34.30 -37.64
N LYS A 85 -16.49 -33.32 -37.55
CA LYS A 85 -15.23 -33.16 -38.34
C LYS A 85 -15.24 -33.55 -39.84
N SER A 86 -15.06 -32.56 -40.70
CA SER A 86 -14.37 -32.69 -41.99
C SER A 86 -13.57 -31.42 -42.34
N LEU A 87 -12.50 -31.61 -43.11
CA LEU A 87 -11.65 -30.62 -43.79
C LEU A 87 -11.54 -31.13 -45.23
N PRO A 88 -11.50 -30.26 -46.28
CA PRO A 88 -10.17 -29.92 -46.81
C PRO A 88 -10.00 -28.53 -47.48
N GLN A 89 -8.78 -28.01 -47.37
CA GLN A 89 -7.91 -27.36 -48.38
C GLN A 89 -8.39 -26.27 -49.38
N ASN A 90 -7.61 -25.17 -49.34
CA ASN A 90 -6.98 -24.42 -50.45
C ASN A 90 -7.75 -23.35 -51.27
N GLY A 91 -7.01 -22.24 -51.52
CA GLY A 91 -7.31 -21.14 -52.43
C GLY A 91 -8.10 -19.96 -51.81
N ALA A 92 -7.83 -18.70 -52.14
CA ALA A 92 -6.66 -18.07 -52.74
C ALA A 92 -6.66 -16.54 -52.47
N GLU A 93 -5.51 -15.88 -52.61
CA GLU A 93 -5.30 -14.42 -52.83
C GLU A 93 -5.74 -13.37 -51.78
N THR A 94 -5.03 -12.23 -51.80
CA THR A 94 -5.27 -11.03 -50.97
C THR A 94 -5.35 -9.78 -51.86
N PRO A 95 -6.12 -8.75 -51.49
CA PRO A 95 -5.58 -7.39 -51.53
C PRO A 95 -5.64 -6.63 -50.18
N LYS A 96 -5.22 -5.36 -50.17
CA LYS A 96 -4.76 -4.60 -48.97
C LYS A 96 -5.63 -3.39 -48.57
N LYS A 97 -5.95 -3.27 -47.26
CA LYS A 97 -6.03 -2.01 -46.42
C LYS A 97 -6.98 -0.86 -46.92
N PRO A 98 -7.16 0.32 -46.22
CA PRO A 98 -6.47 0.87 -45.02
C PRO A 98 -7.31 1.54 -43.89
N LYS A 99 -6.70 1.66 -42.68
CA LYS A 99 -6.98 2.64 -41.57
C LYS A 99 -8.38 2.60 -40.91
N SER A 100 -8.64 3.14 -39.71
CA SER A 100 -7.82 3.83 -38.67
C SER A 100 -7.57 2.91 -37.45
N ALA A 101 -6.60 3.10 -36.54
CA ALA A 101 -5.82 4.25 -36.05
C ALA A 101 -6.48 5.06 -34.91
N SER A 102 -6.23 4.60 -33.67
CA SER A 102 -6.07 5.43 -32.47
C SER A 102 -4.70 5.11 -31.88
N ALA A 103 -3.93 6.12 -31.51
CA ALA A 103 -2.56 5.95 -30.99
C ALA A 103 -2.45 6.63 -29.62
N ASP A 104 -1.90 5.90 -28.66
CA ASP A 104 -1.47 6.43 -27.37
C ASP A 104 0.06 6.43 -27.28
N THR A 105 0.60 7.43 -26.58
CA THR A 105 1.98 7.90 -26.78
C THR A 105 3.02 6.91 -26.25
N LYS A 106 3.76 6.29 -27.16
CA LYS A 106 5.03 5.62 -26.86
C LYS A 106 6.12 6.69 -26.75
N ALA A 107 6.50 7.05 -25.52
CA ALA A 107 7.69 7.86 -25.28
C ALA A 107 8.95 7.05 -25.63
N GLU A 108 9.88 7.64 -26.37
CA GLU A 108 11.16 7.02 -26.70
C GLU A 108 12.28 7.66 -25.86
N ASP A 109 13.00 6.83 -25.12
CA ASP A 109 14.16 7.18 -24.30
C ASP A 109 15.12 5.98 -24.29
N GLY A 110 16.42 6.26 -24.11
CA GLY A 110 17.55 5.36 -24.37
C GLY A 110 17.45 3.91 -23.86
N GLU A 111 18.11 3.04 -24.64
CA GLU A 111 18.21 1.58 -24.54
C GLU A 111 18.00 0.98 -23.13
N SER A 112 16.74 0.63 -22.85
CA SER A 112 16.36 0.03 -21.59
C SER A 112 16.67 -1.46 -21.59
N SER A 113 17.60 -1.90 -20.72
CA SER A 113 17.61 -3.28 -20.24
C SER A 113 16.22 -3.59 -19.67
N GLY A 114 15.47 -4.48 -20.33
CA GLY A 114 14.01 -4.67 -20.17
C GLY A 114 13.52 -5.25 -18.83
N ARG A 115 13.96 -4.65 -17.72
CA ARG A 115 13.76 -5.01 -16.32
C ARG A 115 12.84 -3.97 -15.69
N SER A 116 11.73 -4.38 -15.08
CA SER A 116 10.88 -3.45 -14.32
C SER A 116 11.52 -3.12 -12.98
N TYR A 117 11.13 -1.98 -12.41
CA TYR A 117 11.55 -1.54 -11.09
C TYR A 117 10.32 -1.26 -10.22
N TRP A 118 10.48 -1.48 -8.92
CA TRP A 118 9.38 -1.51 -7.97
C TRP A 118 9.73 -0.78 -6.67
N LEU A 119 8.71 -0.47 -5.87
CA LEU A 119 8.87 0.00 -4.50
C LEU A 119 7.85 -0.75 -3.63
N MET A 120 8.33 -1.32 -2.53
CA MET A 120 7.56 -2.17 -1.63
C MET A 120 7.72 -1.66 -0.19
N LYS A 121 6.60 -1.44 0.49
CA LYS A 121 6.55 -0.84 1.83
C LYS A 121 6.52 -1.91 2.92
N ALA A 122 7.33 -1.71 3.97
CA ALA A 122 7.28 -2.44 5.24
C ALA A 122 7.38 -1.45 6.41
N GLU A 123 7.22 -1.91 7.65
CA GLU A 123 7.20 -1.09 8.87
C GLU A 123 8.40 -1.45 9.76
N PRO A 124 9.44 -0.61 9.93
CA PRO A 124 10.65 -0.97 10.68
C PRO A 124 10.52 -0.80 12.21
N GLU A 125 9.43 -0.16 12.67
CA GLU A 125 9.10 0.06 14.08
C GLU A 125 7.96 -0.88 14.50
N THR A 126 7.90 -1.28 15.77
CA THR A 126 6.89 -2.21 16.30
C THR A 126 5.47 -1.67 16.13
N ARG A 127 4.60 -2.48 15.51
CA ARG A 127 3.15 -2.24 15.42
C ARG A 127 2.40 -3.56 15.49
N PHE A 128 1.43 -3.63 16.39
CA PHE A 128 0.55 -4.79 16.49
C PHE A 128 -0.61 -4.74 15.49
N GLU A 129 -0.77 -5.81 14.71
CA GLU A 129 -1.95 -6.11 13.88
C GLU A 129 -2.62 -7.37 14.45
N LYS A 130 -3.92 -7.31 14.77
CA LYS A 130 -4.68 -8.35 15.49
C LYS A 130 -4.03 -8.92 16.79
N GLY A 131 -2.93 -8.36 17.29
CA GLY A 131 -2.17 -8.84 18.45
C GLY A 131 -0.77 -9.40 18.14
N VAL A 132 -0.36 -9.46 16.86
CA VAL A 132 0.96 -9.88 16.41
C VAL A 132 1.75 -8.64 15.95
N ASP A 133 3.03 -8.51 16.34
CA ASP A 133 3.89 -7.42 15.84
C ASP A 133 4.26 -7.70 14.37
N VAL A 134 4.06 -6.70 13.49
CA VAL A 134 4.34 -6.78 12.05
C VAL A 134 5.58 -5.98 11.65
N LYS A 135 6.46 -5.69 12.62
CA LYS A 135 7.79 -5.10 12.38
C LYS A 135 8.60 -5.92 11.36
N PHE A 136 8.99 -5.28 10.26
CA PHE A 136 9.98 -5.80 9.32
C PHE A 136 10.80 -4.66 8.69
N SER A 137 12.09 -4.60 9.01
CA SER A 137 13.05 -3.62 8.48
C SER A 137 13.97 -4.25 7.41
N ILE A 138 14.84 -3.42 6.82
CA ILE A 138 15.79 -3.87 5.79
C ILE A 138 16.95 -4.67 6.39
N ASP A 139 17.21 -4.51 7.69
CA ASP A 139 18.21 -5.31 8.40
C ASP A 139 17.61 -6.68 8.79
N ASP A 140 16.34 -6.73 9.20
CA ASP A 140 15.60 -8.00 9.38
C ASP A 140 15.56 -8.81 8.06
N LEU A 141 15.44 -8.16 6.90
CA LEU A 141 15.56 -8.81 5.57
C LEU A 141 16.99 -9.26 5.25
N ARG A 142 18.02 -8.52 5.67
CA ARG A 142 19.43 -8.90 5.45
C ARG A 142 19.79 -10.19 6.21
N GLU A 143 19.20 -10.39 7.38
CA GLU A 143 19.43 -11.55 8.23
C GLU A 143 18.71 -12.82 7.74
N ARG A 144 17.88 -12.74 6.69
CA ARG A 144 17.23 -13.90 6.08
C ARG A 144 18.23 -14.74 5.27
N SER A 145 18.34 -16.01 5.63
CA SER A 145 19.15 -17.03 4.94
C SER A 145 18.44 -17.72 3.77
N LYS A 146 17.20 -17.30 3.46
CA LYS A 146 16.34 -17.82 2.39
C LYS A 146 15.54 -16.65 1.79
N PRO A 147 15.01 -16.79 0.56
CA PRO A 147 14.09 -15.81 -0.02
C PRO A 147 12.88 -15.56 0.88
N GLU A 148 12.63 -14.29 1.21
CA GLU A 148 11.54 -13.89 2.09
C GLU A 148 10.22 -13.75 1.29
N PRO A 149 9.14 -14.46 1.66
CA PRO A 149 7.83 -14.22 1.06
C PRO A 149 7.31 -12.83 1.49
N TRP A 150 7.05 -11.94 0.53
CA TRP A 150 6.53 -10.60 0.82
C TRP A 150 5.02 -10.62 1.07
N ASP A 151 4.65 -11.02 2.28
CA ASP A 151 3.29 -11.34 2.71
C ASP A 151 2.42 -10.12 3.07
N GLY A 152 1.21 -10.39 3.57
CA GLY A 152 0.35 -9.37 4.18
C GLY A 152 -0.26 -8.35 3.23
N VAL A 153 0.04 -8.43 1.94
CA VAL A 153 -0.56 -7.56 0.91
C VAL A 153 -2.04 -7.89 0.75
N ARG A 154 -2.91 -7.08 1.37
CA ARG A 154 -4.38 -7.16 1.30
C ARG A 154 -5.03 -6.03 0.49
N ASN A 155 -4.28 -5.45 -0.45
CA ASN A 155 -4.77 -4.49 -1.44
C ASN A 155 -4.70 -5.12 -2.85
N ALA A 156 -5.85 -5.22 -3.53
CA ALA A 156 -5.95 -5.90 -4.82
C ALA A 156 -5.07 -5.29 -5.93
N ALA A 157 -4.84 -3.98 -5.92
CA ALA A 157 -3.94 -3.32 -6.87
C ALA A 157 -2.47 -3.66 -6.59
N ALA A 158 -2.07 -3.64 -5.31
CA ALA A 158 -0.72 -4.05 -4.89
C ALA A 158 -0.45 -5.54 -5.19
N ARG A 159 -1.44 -6.41 -4.95
CA ARG A 159 -1.38 -7.84 -5.33
C ARG A 159 -1.26 -8.02 -6.85
N ASN A 160 -1.98 -7.24 -7.65
CA ASN A 160 -1.82 -7.31 -9.11
C ASN A 160 -0.40 -6.90 -9.53
N HIS A 161 0.19 -5.88 -8.92
CA HIS A 161 1.61 -5.54 -9.11
C HIS A 161 2.56 -6.70 -8.72
N LEU A 162 2.30 -7.41 -7.61
CA LEU A 162 3.07 -8.62 -7.24
C LEU A 162 2.98 -9.73 -8.32
N ARG A 163 1.82 -9.93 -8.95
CA ARG A 163 1.64 -10.93 -10.02
C ARG A 163 2.40 -10.57 -11.31
N GLU A 164 2.63 -9.29 -11.55
CA GLU A 164 3.34 -8.78 -12.73
C GLU A 164 4.86 -8.93 -12.61
N MET A 165 5.41 -8.82 -11.41
CA MET A 165 6.85 -8.93 -11.12
C MET A 165 7.48 -10.19 -11.75
N LYS A 166 8.72 -10.06 -12.22
CA LYS A 166 9.48 -11.15 -12.84
C LYS A 166 10.72 -11.51 -12.01
N LYS A 167 11.15 -12.77 -12.08
CA LYS A 167 12.40 -13.19 -11.42
C LYS A 167 13.57 -12.38 -11.96
N GLY A 168 14.38 -11.85 -11.05
CA GLY A 168 15.47 -10.94 -11.37
C GLY A 168 15.03 -9.50 -11.61
N GLU A 169 13.87 -9.03 -11.14
CA GLU A 169 13.55 -7.58 -11.09
C GLU A 169 13.94 -6.95 -9.73
N LEU A 170 14.12 -5.63 -9.68
CA LEU A 170 14.56 -4.93 -8.45
C LEU A 170 13.44 -4.11 -7.81
N ALA A 171 13.45 -4.07 -6.48
CA ALA A 171 12.55 -3.27 -5.67
C ALA A 171 13.31 -2.39 -4.67
N PHE A 172 12.80 -1.18 -4.42
CA PHE A 172 13.18 -0.37 -3.27
C PHE A 172 12.46 -0.88 -2.01
N PHE A 173 13.23 -1.13 -0.96
CA PHE A 173 12.69 -1.39 0.38
C PHE A 173 12.36 -0.05 1.02
N TYR A 174 11.07 0.22 1.22
CA TYR A 174 10.57 1.49 1.76
C TYR A 174 10.11 1.32 3.21
N HIS A 175 10.72 2.09 4.11
CA HIS A 175 10.32 2.21 5.51
C HIS A 175 9.10 3.12 5.62
N SER A 176 7.99 2.55 6.07
CA SER A 176 6.69 3.21 6.23
C SER A 176 6.23 3.18 7.70
N ASN A 177 5.26 4.04 8.02
CA ASN A 177 4.61 4.12 9.34
C ASN A 177 5.56 4.18 10.56
N CYS A 178 6.72 4.80 10.37
CA CYS A 178 7.79 4.99 11.35
C CYS A 178 8.12 6.48 11.51
N LYS A 179 8.95 6.84 12.49
CA LYS A 179 9.34 8.23 12.78
C LYS A 179 10.00 8.94 11.58
N VAL A 180 10.77 8.22 10.78
CA VAL A 180 11.46 8.76 9.58
C VAL A 180 11.21 7.82 8.39
N PRO A 181 10.09 7.98 7.65
CA PRO A 181 9.77 7.13 6.51
C PRO A 181 10.60 7.51 5.27
N GLY A 182 11.00 6.52 4.46
CA GLY A 182 11.88 6.73 3.31
C GLY A 182 12.33 5.43 2.64
N VAL A 183 13.17 5.51 1.61
CA VAL A 183 13.81 4.34 1.00
C VAL A 183 15.10 4.00 1.76
N ALA A 184 15.19 2.77 2.25
CA ALA A 184 16.34 2.28 3.04
C ALA A 184 17.35 1.45 2.23
N GLY A 185 16.99 1.06 1.01
CA GLY A 185 17.86 0.28 0.14
C GLY A 185 17.12 -0.47 -0.97
N THR A 186 17.77 -1.47 -1.55
CA THR A 186 17.27 -2.32 -2.64
C THR A 186 17.28 -3.80 -2.28
N MET A 187 16.33 -4.51 -2.89
CA MET A 187 16.16 -5.95 -2.86
C MET A 187 15.80 -6.45 -4.26
N GLU A 188 15.86 -7.76 -4.49
CA GLU A 188 15.55 -8.40 -5.78
C GLU A 188 14.43 -9.41 -5.64
N ILE A 189 13.55 -9.47 -6.64
CA ILE A 189 12.53 -10.51 -6.77
C ILE A 189 13.20 -11.78 -7.25
N VAL A 190 13.35 -12.79 -6.40
CA VAL A 190 14.07 -14.04 -6.76
C VAL A 190 13.13 -15.21 -7.03
N GLN A 191 11.85 -15.08 -6.70
CA GLN A 191 10.77 -15.96 -7.14
C GLN A 191 9.55 -15.13 -7.49
N GLU A 192 8.88 -15.50 -8.59
CA GLU A 192 7.60 -14.90 -8.99
C GLU A 192 6.46 -15.31 -8.04
N HIS A 193 5.25 -14.83 -8.33
CA HIS A 193 4.13 -14.92 -7.41
C HIS A 193 3.70 -16.37 -7.10
N THR A 194 3.41 -16.61 -5.83
CA THR A 194 2.75 -17.82 -5.31
C THR A 194 1.62 -17.42 -4.37
N PRO A 195 0.64 -18.29 -4.07
CA PRO A 195 -0.38 -18.03 -3.05
C PRO A 195 0.23 -17.57 -1.72
N ASP A 196 -0.44 -16.64 -1.05
CA ASP A 196 -0.07 -16.19 0.29
C ASP A 196 -0.64 -17.14 1.35
N GLU A 197 0.21 -18.04 1.87
CA GLU A 197 -0.16 -18.98 2.93
C GLU A 197 -0.62 -18.27 4.22
N SER A 198 -0.15 -17.03 4.46
CA SER A 198 -0.55 -16.18 5.60
C SER A 198 -2.00 -15.68 5.49
N ALA A 199 -2.66 -15.86 4.35
CA ALA A 199 -4.08 -15.65 4.20
C ALA A 199 -4.92 -16.83 4.73
N PHE A 200 -4.36 -18.04 4.87
CA PHE A 200 -5.10 -19.27 5.22
C PHE A 200 -5.04 -19.65 6.70
N ASP A 201 -4.06 -19.15 7.44
CA ASP A 201 -3.89 -19.41 8.88
C ASP A 201 -4.78 -18.47 9.73
N PRO A 202 -5.80 -18.98 10.47
CA PRO A 202 -6.69 -18.15 11.30
C PRO A 202 -6.01 -17.38 12.43
N THR A 203 -4.78 -17.74 12.82
CA THR A 203 -4.01 -17.05 13.84
C THR A 203 -3.20 -15.87 13.29
N HIS A 204 -3.01 -15.80 11.96
CA HIS A 204 -2.16 -14.80 11.33
C HIS A 204 -2.82 -13.40 11.28
N PRO A 205 -2.08 -12.29 11.51
CA PRO A 205 -2.60 -10.93 11.37
C PRO A 205 -3.30 -10.69 10.03
N TYR A 206 -2.85 -11.34 8.97
CA TYR A 206 -3.36 -11.16 7.61
C TYR A 206 -4.29 -12.28 7.10
N TYR A 207 -4.85 -13.10 8.00
CA TYR A 207 -5.91 -14.07 7.68
C TYR A 207 -7.10 -13.44 6.93
N ASP A 208 -7.58 -14.13 5.90
CA ASP A 208 -8.82 -13.83 5.16
C ASP A 208 -9.64 -15.12 4.98
N GLU A 209 -10.71 -15.26 5.77
CA GLU A 209 -11.71 -16.34 5.74
C GLU A 209 -12.24 -16.67 4.33
N LYS A 210 -12.17 -15.71 3.39
CA LYS A 210 -12.66 -15.86 2.02
C LYS A 210 -11.58 -16.35 1.05
N SER A 211 -10.32 -16.44 1.46
CA SER A 211 -9.22 -17.00 0.65
C SER A 211 -9.07 -18.48 0.98
N THR A 212 -9.11 -19.36 -0.03
CA THR A 212 -8.88 -20.80 0.14
C THR A 212 -7.70 -21.25 -0.73
N ARG A 213 -7.14 -22.44 -0.48
CA ARG A 213 -6.06 -22.96 -1.35
C ARG A 213 -6.54 -23.30 -2.77
N ASP A 214 -7.85 -23.52 -2.95
CA ASP A 214 -8.48 -23.73 -4.27
C ASP A 214 -8.84 -22.40 -4.99
N ASP A 215 -9.11 -21.32 -4.25
CA ASP A 215 -9.37 -19.96 -4.75
C ASP A 215 -8.53 -18.91 -3.98
N PRO A 216 -7.20 -18.89 -4.21
CA PRO A 216 -6.28 -18.01 -3.49
C PRO A 216 -6.46 -16.54 -3.92
N LYS A 217 -6.88 -15.70 -2.98
CA LYS A 217 -7.17 -14.27 -3.23
C LYS A 217 -5.95 -13.38 -3.12
N TRP A 218 -4.89 -13.86 -2.48
CA TRP A 218 -3.69 -13.11 -2.14
C TRP A 218 -2.45 -13.92 -2.55
N ASP A 219 -1.41 -13.21 -2.93
CA ASP A 219 -0.18 -13.77 -3.48
C ASP A 219 1.02 -13.02 -2.91
N VAL A 220 2.15 -13.71 -2.80
CA VAL A 220 3.46 -13.16 -2.42
C VAL A 220 4.45 -13.40 -3.54
N VAL A 221 5.40 -12.49 -3.71
CA VAL A 221 6.68 -12.79 -4.39
C VAL A 221 7.72 -13.11 -3.33
N HIS A 222 8.81 -13.80 -3.69
CA HIS A 222 9.92 -13.99 -2.75
C HIS A 222 11.08 -13.05 -3.09
N VAL A 223 11.64 -12.39 -2.07
CA VAL A 223 12.66 -11.37 -2.23
C VAL A 223 13.95 -11.69 -1.46
N GLU A 224 15.07 -11.18 -1.95
CA GLU A 224 16.35 -11.21 -1.25
C GLU A 224 16.93 -9.81 -1.11
N PHE A 225 17.60 -9.56 0.02
CA PHE A 225 18.43 -8.37 0.20
C PHE A 225 19.46 -8.21 -0.94
N ARG A 226 19.70 -6.96 -1.36
CA ARG A 226 20.79 -6.62 -2.30
C ARG A 226 21.69 -5.50 -1.78
N ARG A 227 21.13 -4.41 -1.26
CA ARG A 227 21.91 -3.30 -0.68
C ARG A 227 21.09 -2.51 0.33
N LYS A 228 21.68 -2.16 1.48
CA LYS A 228 21.20 -1.04 2.31
C LYS A 228 21.92 0.23 1.88
N PHE A 229 21.23 1.36 1.87
CA PHE A 229 21.89 2.65 1.67
C PHE A 229 22.64 3.06 2.94
N LYS A 230 23.68 3.89 2.78
CA LYS A 230 24.42 4.44 3.92
C LYS A 230 23.48 5.33 4.75
N ASP A 231 22.77 6.19 4.03
CA ASP A 231 21.80 7.14 4.53
C ASP A 231 20.42 6.82 3.93
N LEU A 232 19.34 6.95 4.71
CA LEU A 232 17.97 6.78 4.24
C LEU A 232 17.62 7.93 3.28
N VAL A 233 16.96 7.66 2.15
CA VAL A 233 16.35 8.72 1.32
C VAL A 233 14.95 9.03 1.87
N PRO A 234 14.74 10.13 2.62
CA PRO A 234 13.50 10.35 3.37
C PRO A 234 12.34 10.79 2.46
N LEU A 235 11.12 10.57 2.93
CA LEU A 235 9.89 10.95 2.24
C LEU A 235 9.79 12.45 1.91
N ASN A 236 10.45 13.31 2.69
CA ASN A 236 10.45 14.76 2.42
C ASN A 236 11.25 15.10 1.16
N ASP A 237 12.37 14.44 0.93
CA ASP A 237 13.23 14.67 -0.23
C ASP A 237 12.57 14.06 -1.48
N LEU A 238 12.01 12.85 -1.36
CA LEU A 238 11.20 12.25 -2.42
C LEU A 238 10.03 13.17 -2.85
N LYS A 239 9.42 13.91 -1.91
CA LYS A 239 8.38 14.90 -2.22
C LYS A 239 8.94 16.21 -2.81
N SER A 240 10.15 16.63 -2.43
CA SER A 240 10.75 17.89 -2.91
C SER A 240 10.92 17.87 -4.44
N HIS A 241 11.28 16.70 -4.98
CA HIS A 241 11.47 16.42 -6.41
C HIS A 241 10.21 15.88 -7.13
N ALA A 242 9.06 15.78 -6.43
CA ALA A 242 7.78 15.31 -6.99
C ALA A 242 6.79 16.44 -7.34
N LYS A 243 7.28 17.68 -7.45
CA LYS A 243 6.56 18.83 -8.01
C LYS A 243 6.31 18.62 -9.52
N PRO A 244 5.36 19.32 -10.15
CA PRO A 244 5.18 19.27 -11.61
C PRO A 244 6.47 19.57 -12.38
N GLY A 245 6.79 18.76 -13.39
CA GLY A 245 8.07 18.79 -14.10
C GLY A 245 9.27 18.19 -13.34
N GLY A 246 9.07 17.71 -12.11
CA GLY A 246 10.12 17.13 -11.27
C GLY A 246 10.42 15.66 -11.60
N ALA A 247 11.66 15.23 -11.32
CA ALA A 247 12.14 13.88 -11.64
C ALA A 247 11.33 12.73 -10.98
N LEU A 248 10.61 13.02 -9.89
CA LEU A 248 9.72 12.08 -9.19
C LEU A 248 8.23 12.46 -9.29
N GLU A 249 7.86 13.36 -10.22
CA GLU A 249 6.47 13.80 -10.41
C GLU A 249 5.50 12.62 -10.53
N ASN A 250 5.90 11.53 -11.21
CA ASN A 250 5.03 10.40 -11.52
C ASN A 250 5.11 9.23 -10.54
N LEU A 251 5.92 9.35 -9.47
CA LEU A 251 6.23 8.25 -8.57
C LEU A 251 4.96 7.74 -7.88
N GLN A 252 4.48 6.57 -8.33
CA GLN A 252 3.17 6.01 -7.96
C GLN A 252 2.93 5.99 -6.44
N MET A 253 4.00 5.69 -5.67
CA MET A 253 4.01 5.65 -4.21
C MET A 253 3.50 6.95 -3.55
N LEU A 254 3.84 8.11 -4.14
CA LEU A 254 3.45 9.43 -3.65
C LEU A 254 2.02 9.80 -4.07
N LYS A 255 1.62 9.45 -5.31
CA LYS A 255 0.25 9.67 -5.82
C LYS A 255 -0.78 8.76 -5.14
N GLN A 256 -0.38 7.55 -4.74
CA GLN A 256 -1.26 6.53 -4.15
C GLN A 256 -0.74 6.10 -2.77
N SER A 257 -0.91 6.97 -1.77
CA SER A 257 -0.37 6.76 -0.41
C SER A 257 -0.72 5.40 0.23
N ARG A 258 -1.94 4.89 -0.02
CA ARG A 258 -2.46 3.59 0.47
C ARG A 258 -2.03 2.36 -0.36
N LEU A 259 -1.20 2.54 -1.39
CA LEU A 259 -0.63 1.46 -2.17
C LEU A 259 0.69 1.01 -1.54
N SER A 260 0.82 -0.28 -1.18
CA SER A 260 2.01 -0.85 -0.53
C SER A 260 3.07 -1.35 -1.51
N VAL A 261 2.66 -1.71 -2.74
CA VAL A 261 3.52 -2.19 -3.83
C VAL A 261 3.22 -1.37 -5.07
N SER A 262 4.22 -0.69 -5.63
CA SER A 262 4.05 0.23 -6.76
C SER A 262 5.17 0.11 -7.78
N ARG A 263 4.88 0.34 -9.07
CA ARG A 263 5.91 0.44 -10.13
C ARG A 263 6.75 1.71 -9.94
N VAL A 264 7.98 1.64 -10.41
CA VAL A 264 8.95 2.74 -10.52
C VAL A 264 9.53 2.69 -11.93
N SER A 265 9.59 3.83 -12.63
CA SER A 265 10.23 3.91 -13.94
C SER A 265 11.77 3.91 -13.82
N LYS A 266 12.48 3.57 -14.90
CA LYS A 266 13.96 3.63 -14.94
C LYS A 266 14.49 5.00 -14.52
N LYS A 267 13.84 6.10 -14.96
CA LYS A 267 14.22 7.48 -14.63
C LYS A 267 14.07 7.77 -13.13
N GLU A 268 12.96 7.38 -12.52
CA GLU A 268 12.71 7.54 -11.07
C GLU A 268 13.64 6.66 -10.24
N TRP A 269 13.92 5.44 -10.70
CA TRP A 269 14.85 4.50 -10.07
C TRP A 269 16.27 5.06 -10.04
N ASP A 270 16.79 5.50 -11.19
CA ASP A 270 18.12 6.10 -11.29
C ASP A 270 18.23 7.40 -10.47
N PHE A 271 17.16 8.19 -10.40
CA PHE A 271 17.12 9.40 -9.59
C PHE A 271 17.17 9.10 -8.08
N ILE A 272 16.38 8.14 -7.60
CA ILE A 272 16.43 7.72 -6.18
C ILE A 272 17.79 7.09 -5.84
N LEU A 273 18.42 6.37 -6.78
CA LEU A 273 19.79 5.86 -6.59
C LEU A 273 20.86 6.97 -6.55
N LYS A 274 20.63 8.13 -7.19
CA LYS A 274 21.49 9.32 -7.04
C LYS A 274 21.31 9.95 -5.67
N LEU A 275 20.06 10.18 -5.23
CA LEU A 275 19.79 10.67 -3.86
C LEU A 275 20.42 9.77 -2.79
N ALA A 276 20.37 8.44 -2.98
CA ALA A 276 20.95 7.44 -2.09
C ALA A 276 22.49 7.37 -2.05
N LYS A 277 23.19 8.12 -2.93
CA LYS A 277 24.64 8.37 -2.85
C LYS A 277 24.96 9.72 -2.21
N GLY A 278 24.02 10.66 -2.21
CA GLY A 278 24.25 12.06 -1.92
C GLY A 278 24.83 12.81 -3.13
N GLU A 279 24.56 14.12 -3.21
CA GLU A 279 25.06 14.96 -4.30
C GLU A 279 26.54 15.35 -4.14
N ASN A 280 27.11 15.13 -2.95
CA ASN A 280 28.44 15.62 -2.56
C ASN A 280 29.65 14.92 -3.21
N GLU A 281 29.51 13.67 -3.71
CA GLU A 281 30.57 13.01 -4.49
C GLU A 281 30.93 13.84 -5.75
N SER A 282 30.02 14.71 -6.22
CA SER A 282 30.18 15.54 -7.43
C SER A 282 31.06 16.79 -7.25
N GLN A 283 31.31 17.24 -6.01
CA GLN A 283 32.03 18.49 -5.73
C GLN A 283 33.43 18.26 -5.15
N GLN A 284 33.61 17.18 -4.40
CA GLN A 284 34.90 16.87 -3.78
C GLN A 284 35.95 16.39 -4.79
N ALA A 285 35.52 15.87 -5.94
CA ALA A 285 36.39 15.47 -7.05
C ALA A 285 36.95 16.65 -7.88
N THR A 286 36.49 17.88 -7.66
CA THR A 286 36.94 19.08 -8.41
C THR A 286 37.92 19.97 -7.65
N GLU A 287 38.07 19.82 -6.33
CA GLU A 287 39.07 20.57 -5.55
C GLU A 287 40.44 19.86 -5.53
N ASP A 288 40.44 18.52 -5.53
CA ASP A 288 41.66 17.70 -5.39
C ASP A 288 42.59 17.72 -6.62
N SER A 289 42.13 18.22 -7.78
CA SER A 289 42.96 18.40 -8.99
C SER A 289 43.49 19.83 -9.19
N SER A 290 43.51 20.65 -8.14
CA SER A 290 43.91 22.07 -8.19
C SER A 290 45.04 22.45 -7.21
N LYS A 291 45.78 21.46 -6.70
CA LYS A 291 46.91 21.63 -5.77
C LYS A 291 48.15 20.83 -6.17
N ASP A 292 48.48 20.84 -7.47
CA ASP A 292 49.78 20.38 -7.97
C ASP A 292 50.22 21.29 -9.13
N ASP A 293 50.56 22.54 -8.78
CA ASP A 293 51.40 23.43 -9.58
C ASP A 293 52.09 24.46 -8.67
N GLY A 294 53.34 24.81 -9.01
CA GLY A 294 54.10 25.94 -8.43
C GLY A 294 54.74 25.75 -7.05
N SER A 295 55.98 25.23 -7.01
CA SER A 295 57.06 25.65 -6.06
C SER A 295 58.39 24.91 -6.32
N ALA A 296 59.17 25.30 -7.34
CA ALA A 296 60.59 24.88 -7.50
C ALA A 296 61.39 25.69 -8.56
N GLU A 297 61.65 26.98 -8.34
CA GLU A 297 62.80 27.68 -8.95
C GLU A 297 63.44 28.65 -7.94
N GLU A 298 64.66 29.08 -8.25
CA GLU A 298 65.52 30.04 -7.54
C GLU A 298 65.97 29.69 -6.10
N ASP A 299 67.21 29.20 -6.00
CA ASP A 299 68.28 29.97 -5.35
C ASP A 299 69.60 29.77 -6.14
N SER A 300 70.57 30.68 -6.00
CA SER A 300 71.83 30.67 -6.74
C SER A 300 72.99 31.28 -5.94
N SER A 301 74.00 30.47 -5.62
CA SER A 301 75.36 30.87 -5.20
C SER A 301 76.34 29.72 -5.37
#